data_AF-A0A1Y4WKF9-F1
#
_entry.id   AF-A0A1Y4WKF9-F1
#
_cell.length_a   1.000
_cell.length_b   1.000
_cell.length_c   1.000
_cell.angle_alpha   90.00
_cell.angle_beta   90.00
_cell.angle_gamma   90.00
#
_symmetry.space_group_name_H-M   'P 1'
#
loop_
_entity.id
_entity.type
_entity.pdbx_description
1 polymer ?
#
loop_
_entity_poly.entity_id
_entity_poly.type
_entity_poly.pdbx_seq_one_letter_code
_entity_poly.pdbx_strand_id
1 'polypeptide(L)'
;MDGTRHPFRLLNLCVVGAQLHLEHRGYLKEGKHLNQHEFWNLIGRCRQAAGQDDRQFLQAVKRELSACSDEELGQFNGIMMEYRSIAYMPGLWEAATLIKRFCSDDSFAYFRAWLISQGKEVYLSALRCPDSLAELDIGRKCTLEAFSYVADDVYRERTGEWFLPDSLCTLDTGLLDAMHAEIQYGDGVGVMHRAEDGRSFLPRLVKKYSGRSVWTEWTPEARETQWGSDYKSPAPEQSRGSGLSGQSL
;
A
#
# COMPACT_ATOMS: atom_id res chain seq x y z
N MET A 1 75.94 34.07 27.63
CA MET A 1 74.64 34.72 27.36
C MET A 1 73.75 33.61 26.85
N ASP A 2 73.27 32.77 27.76
CA ASP A 2 71.98 32.92 28.46
C ASP A 2 70.83 32.52 27.52
N GLY A 3 69.97 31.54 27.79
CA GLY A 3 69.76 30.74 28.98
C GLY A 3 68.91 29.51 28.65
N THR A 4 69.28 28.42 29.31
CA THR A 4 68.61 27.14 29.57
C THR A 4 67.08 27.16 29.69
N ARG A 5 66.43 26.07 29.23
CA ARG A 5 65.71 25.06 30.07
C ARG A 5 64.94 24.03 29.21
N HIS A 6 65.32 22.76 29.33
CA HIS A 6 64.37 21.63 29.20
C HIS A 6 63.60 21.48 30.54
N PRO A 7 62.38 20.89 30.55
CA PRO A 7 62.29 19.45 30.85
C PRO A 7 61.15 18.70 30.14
N PHE A 8 61.29 17.37 30.16
CA PHE A 8 60.34 16.32 29.81
C PHE A 8 58.91 16.52 30.35
N ARG A 9 57.89 16.10 29.57
CA ARG A 9 56.71 15.38 30.08
C ARG A 9 56.02 14.57 28.97
N LEU A 10 55.99 13.25 29.18
CA LEU A 10 55.01 12.30 28.63
C LEU A 10 53.60 12.69 29.09
N LEU A 11 52.59 12.54 28.23
CA LEU A 11 51.20 12.14 28.52
C LEU A 11 50.56 11.78 27.16
N ASN A 12 50.35 10.49 26.85
CA ASN A 12 49.23 9.64 27.26
C ASN A 12 47.93 9.88 26.48
N LEU A 13 47.37 8.75 26.03
CA LEU A 13 45.93 8.50 25.79
C LEU A 13 45.32 9.26 24.59
N CYS A 14 44.46 8.68 23.77
CA CYS A 14 43.84 7.36 23.72
C CYS A 14 43.21 7.29 22.32
N VAL A 15 43.36 6.17 21.63
CA VAL A 15 42.45 5.80 20.55
C VAL A 15 41.13 5.48 21.23
N VAL A 16 40.28 6.49 21.45
CA VAL A 16 38.88 6.25 21.79
C VAL A 16 38.14 6.22 20.48
N GLY A 17 37.67 5.02 20.14
CA GLY A 17 36.76 4.79 19.03
C GLY A 17 35.64 5.82 19.07
N ALA A 18 35.49 6.54 17.97
CA ALA A 18 34.24 7.18 17.66
C ALA A 18 33.24 6.05 17.36
N GLN A 19 32.65 5.51 18.43
CA GLN A 19 31.39 4.81 18.38
C GLN A 19 30.41 5.80 17.75
N LEU A 20 30.15 5.65 16.45
CA LEU A 20 29.01 6.27 15.78
C LEU A 20 27.76 5.67 16.43
N HIS A 21 27.35 6.29 17.54
CA HIS A 21 26.03 6.08 18.12
C HIS A 21 25.05 6.76 17.16
N LEU A 22 24.66 6.02 16.13
CA LEU A 22 23.46 6.31 15.36
C LEU A 22 22.30 6.21 16.34
N GLU A 23 21.88 7.35 16.89
CA GLU A 23 20.57 7.48 17.52
C GLU A 23 19.50 7.30 16.42
N HIS A 24 19.25 6.04 16.03
CA HIS A 24 18.02 5.64 15.34
C HIS A 24 16.88 5.67 16.36
N ARG A 25 16.55 6.86 16.86
CA ARG A 25 15.31 7.06 17.58
C ARG A 25 14.23 7.17 16.51
N GLY A 26 13.45 6.10 16.37
CA GLY A 26 12.29 6.05 15.47
C GLY A 26 11.44 7.30 15.63
N TYR A 27 10.93 7.82 14.52
CA TYR A 27 10.11 9.04 14.49
C TYR A 27 8.76 8.90 15.21
N LEU A 28 8.46 7.74 15.77
CA LEU A 28 7.29 7.47 16.60
C LEU A 28 7.74 7.50 18.07
N LYS A 29 7.35 8.57 18.79
CA LYS A 29 7.59 8.67 20.23
C LYS A 29 6.72 7.65 20.96
N GLU A 30 7.27 6.97 21.96
CA GLU A 30 6.55 6.08 22.89
C GLU A 30 5.17 6.66 23.25
N GLY A 31 4.10 5.91 22.96
CA GLY A 31 2.72 6.26 23.31
C GLY A 31 1.92 7.04 22.26
N LYS A 32 2.40 7.15 21.01
CA LYS A 32 1.60 7.65 19.89
C LYS A 32 1.09 6.49 19.03
N HIS A 33 -0.21 6.26 19.01
CA HIS A 33 -0.84 5.36 18.05
C HIS A 33 -0.59 5.84 16.63
N LEU A 34 -0.12 4.93 15.76
CA LEU A 34 0.06 5.19 14.34
C LEU A 34 -1.31 5.52 13.73
N ASN A 35 -1.42 6.72 13.16
CA ASN A 35 -2.59 7.14 12.41
C ASN A 35 -2.30 7.28 10.91
N GLN A 36 -3.31 7.66 10.13
CA GLN A 36 -3.22 7.77 8.68
C GLN A 36 -2.21 8.83 8.20
N HIS A 37 -2.01 9.91 8.95
CA HIS A 37 -0.99 10.92 8.62
C HIS A 37 0.41 10.37 8.82
N GLU A 38 0.63 9.65 9.93
CA GLU A 38 1.92 9.04 10.24
C GLU A 38 2.26 7.90 9.26
N PHE A 39 1.26 7.11 8.87
CA PHE A 39 1.36 6.13 7.79
C PHE A 39 1.85 6.79 6.48
N TRP A 40 1.13 7.79 5.99
CA TRP A 40 1.50 8.46 4.74
C TRP A 40 2.86 9.15 4.81
N ASN A 41 3.21 9.74 5.96
CA ASN A 41 4.52 10.32 6.19
C ASN A 41 5.63 9.26 6.12
N LEU A 42 5.43 8.08 6.70
CA LEU A 42 6.40 6.97 6.63
C LEU A 42 6.60 6.52 5.18
N ILE A 43 5.50 6.27 4.45
CA ILE A 43 5.55 5.86 3.05
C ILE A 43 6.24 6.92 2.18
N GLY A 44 5.89 8.20 2.39
CA GLY A 44 6.49 9.32 1.66
C GLY A 44 8.01 9.42 1.87
N ARG A 45 8.49 9.34 3.12
CA ARG A 45 9.94 9.34 3.42
C ARG A 45 10.66 8.16 2.79
N CYS A 46 10.10 6.95 2.94
CA CYS A 46 10.70 5.73 2.38
C CYS A 46 10.76 5.79 0.84
N ARG A 47 9.69 6.24 0.20
CA ARG A 47 9.62 6.38 -1.26
C ARG A 47 10.56 7.47 -1.78
N GLN A 48 10.67 8.60 -1.07
CA GLN A 48 11.62 9.66 -1.42
C GLN A 48 13.07 9.17 -1.35
N ALA A 49 13.44 8.44 -0.29
CA ALA A 49 14.79 7.91 -0.13
C ALA A 49 15.14 6.82 -1.16
N ALA A 50 14.16 5.96 -1.51
CA ALA A 50 14.36 4.86 -2.45
C ALA A 50 14.24 5.25 -3.93
N GLY A 51 13.62 6.40 -4.23
CA GLY A 51 13.26 6.78 -5.59
C GLY A 51 12.37 5.71 -6.24
N GLN A 52 12.73 5.27 -7.45
CA GLN A 52 12.00 4.26 -8.22
C GLN A 52 12.40 2.81 -7.87
N ASP A 53 13.30 2.60 -6.90
CA ASP A 53 13.74 1.26 -6.52
C ASP A 53 12.83 0.66 -5.43
N ASP A 54 11.94 -0.24 -5.86
CA ASP A 54 11.00 -0.92 -4.97
C ASP A 54 11.69 -1.81 -3.92
N ARG A 55 12.89 -2.34 -4.19
CA ARG A 55 13.63 -3.13 -3.18
C ARG A 55 14.16 -2.21 -2.09
N GLN A 56 14.71 -1.06 -2.45
CA GLN A 56 15.15 -0.07 -1.48
C GLN A 56 13.97 0.49 -0.67
N PHE A 57 12.81 0.70 -1.31
CA PHE A 57 11.59 1.11 -0.63
C PHE A 57 11.16 0.09 0.43
N LEU A 58 11.06 -1.19 0.07
CA LEU A 58 10.70 -2.26 1.00
C LEU A 58 11.68 -2.36 2.18
N GLN A 59 12.99 -2.24 1.90
CA GLN A 59 14.00 -2.24 2.96
C GLN A 59 13.87 -1.03 3.88
N ALA A 60 13.58 0.15 3.35
CA ALA A 60 13.39 1.36 4.15
C ALA A 60 12.15 1.24 5.05
N VAL A 61 11.02 0.79 4.51
CA VAL A 61 9.80 0.55 5.29
C VAL A 61 10.06 -0.48 6.39
N LYS A 62 10.67 -1.62 6.05
CA LYS A 62 10.99 -2.66 7.03
C LYS A 62 11.87 -2.15 8.17
N ARG A 63 12.86 -1.30 7.88
CA ARG A 63 13.73 -0.69 8.89
C ARG A 63 12.96 0.23 9.82
N GLU A 64 12.09 1.09 9.29
CA GLU A 64 11.24 1.97 10.13
C GLU A 64 10.32 1.12 11.02
N LEU A 65 9.68 0.10 10.45
CA LEU A 65 8.76 -0.79 11.17
C LEU A 65 9.45 -1.65 12.23
N SER A 66 10.73 -1.99 12.05
CA SER A 66 11.49 -2.79 13.03
C SER A 66 11.65 -2.09 14.37
N ALA A 67 11.52 -0.75 14.39
CA ALA A 67 11.56 0.06 15.61
C ALA A 67 10.20 0.25 16.28
N CYS A 68 9.10 -0.16 15.64
CA CYS A 68 7.73 -0.02 16.15
C CYS A 68 7.37 -1.11 17.18
N SER A 69 6.41 -0.84 18.06
CA SER A 69 5.77 -1.87 18.90
C SER A 69 4.91 -2.82 18.06
N ASP A 70 4.46 -3.94 18.64
CA ASP A 70 3.59 -4.87 17.94
C ASP A 70 2.20 -4.26 17.68
N GLU A 71 1.71 -3.40 18.57
CA GLU A 71 0.48 -2.63 18.37
C GLU A 71 0.63 -1.64 17.20
N GLU A 72 1.76 -0.94 17.08
CA GLU A 72 2.04 -0.04 15.96
C GLU A 72 2.19 -0.80 14.63
N LEU A 73 2.79 -2.00 14.65
CA LEU A 73 2.84 -2.89 13.47
C LEU A 73 1.44 -3.32 13.04
N GLY A 74 0.59 -3.70 14.00
CA GLY A 74 -0.81 -4.02 13.77
C GLY A 74 -1.57 -2.84 13.15
N GLN A 75 -1.43 -1.64 13.72
CA GLN A 75 -2.04 -0.43 13.17
C GLN A 75 -1.55 -0.10 11.75
N PHE A 76 -0.25 -0.27 11.48
CA PHE A 76 0.28 -0.12 10.13
C PHE A 76 -0.38 -1.09 9.16
N ASN A 77 -0.50 -2.36 9.54
CA ASN A 77 -1.12 -3.38 8.71
C ASN A 77 -2.61 -3.09 8.48
N GLY A 78 -3.34 -2.71 9.53
CA GLY A 78 -4.76 -2.32 9.42
C GLY A 78 -4.96 -1.15 8.47
N ILE A 79 -4.17 -0.07 8.60
CA ILE A 79 -4.24 1.10 7.71
C ILE A 79 -3.91 0.69 6.26
N MET A 80 -2.88 -0.14 6.07
CA MET A 80 -2.49 -0.65 4.76
C MET A 80 -3.63 -1.46 4.11
N MET A 81 -4.27 -2.34 4.87
CA MET A 81 -5.39 -3.16 4.38
C MET A 81 -6.60 -2.30 4.04
N GLU A 82 -6.92 -1.30 4.86
CA GLU A 82 -8.06 -0.42 4.62
C GLU A 82 -7.85 0.46 3.37
N TYR A 83 -6.66 1.05 3.17
CA TYR A 83 -6.37 1.75 1.91
C TYR A 83 -6.39 0.80 0.70
N ARG A 84 -5.98 -0.46 0.84
CA ARG A 84 -6.18 -1.43 -0.26
C ARG A 84 -7.66 -1.65 -0.53
N SER A 85 -8.49 -1.73 0.50
CA SER A 85 -9.96 -1.86 0.37
C SER A 85 -10.56 -0.66 -0.34
N ILE A 86 -10.24 0.56 0.09
CA ILE A 86 -10.65 1.83 -0.53
C ILE A 86 -10.27 1.88 -2.02
N ALA A 87 -9.07 1.41 -2.38
CA ALA A 87 -8.63 1.39 -3.78
C ALA A 87 -9.25 0.26 -4.63
N TYR A 88 -10.16 -0.55 -4.09
CA TYR A 88 -10.85 -1.61 -4.82
C TYR A 88 -11.97 -1.05 -5.72
N MET A 89 -11.59 -0.24 -6.70
CA MET A 89 -12.51 0.46 -7.59
C MET A 89 -12.43 -0.06 -9.03
N PRO A 90 -13.56 -0.27 -9.72
CA PRO A 90 -13.58 -0.74 -11.11
C PRO A 90 -12.72 0.12 -12.05
N GLY A 91 -12.81 1.45 -11.96
CA GLY A 91 -12.03 2.35 -12.79
C GLY A 91 -10.51 2.25 -12.57
N LEU A 92 -10.07 1.90 -11.36
CA LEU A 92 -8.65 1.62 -11.07
C LEU A 92 -8.21 0.27 -11.65
N TRP A 93 -9.10 -0.73 -11.66
CA TRP A 93 -8.82 -2.01 -12.30
C TRP A 93 -8.70 -1.89 -13.81
N GLU A 94 -9.53 -1.08 -14.44
CA GLU A 94 -9.40 -0.75 -15.86
C GLU A 94 -8.04 -0.11 -16.15
N ALA A 95 -7.62 0.85 -15.33
CA ALA A 95 -6.31 1.48 -15.44
C ALA A 95 -5.16 0.47 -15.25
N ALA A 96 -5.24 -0.38 -14.22
CA ALA A 96 -4.27 -1.44 -13.97
C ALA A 96 -4.18 -2.41 -15.15
N THR A 97 -5.31 -2.80 -15.73
CA THR A 97 -5.40 -3.68 -16.90
C THR A 97 -4.74 -3.06 -18.13
N LEU A 98 -4.95 -1.77 -18.39
CA LEU A 98 -4.29 -1.08 -19.50
C LEU A 98 -2.77 -1.03 -19.33
N ILE A 99 -2.29 -0.76 -18.12
CA ILE A 99 -0.85 -0.66 -17.83
C ILE A 99 -0.18 -2.05 -17.88
N LYS A 100 -0.78 -3.05 -17.26
CA LYS A 100 -0.23 -4.41 -17.09
C LYS A 100 -0.55 -5.35 -18.25
N ARG A 101 -1.49 -4.98 -19.13
CA ARG A 101 -2.10 -5.77 -20.23
C ARG A 101 -3.03 -6.90 -19.80
N PHE A 102 -3.00 -7.26 -18.53
CA PHE A 102 -3.88 -8.24 -17.90
C PHE A 102 -3.95 -7.91 -16.41
N CYS A 103 -5.12 -8.09 -15.80
CA CYS A 103 -5.30 -7.89 -14.36
C CYS A 103 -6.29 -8.92 -13.79
N SER A 104 -5.78 -9.99 -13.16
CA SER A 104 -6.56 -10.80 -12.22
C SER A 104 -6.78 -10.09 -10.88
N ASP A 105 -7.63 -10.64 -10.02
CA ASP A 105 -7.86 -10.14 -8.66
C ASP A 105 -6.54 -10.07 -7.85
N ASP A 106 -5.69 -11.11 -7.90
CA ASP A 106 -4.37 -11.11 -7.25
C ASP A 106 -3.46 -9.99 -7.79
N SER A 107 -3.37 -9.88 -9.11
CA SER A 107 -2.52 -8.86 -9.72
C SER A 107 -3.04 -7.45 -9.45
N PHE A 108 -4.34 -7.29 -9.20
CA PHE A 108 -4.96 -6.05 -8.78
C PHE A 108 -4.73 -5.75 -7.30
N ALA A 109 -4.73 -6.77 -6.44
CA ALA A 109 -4.25 -6.67 -5.05
C ALA A 109 -2.82 -6.14 -4.99
N TYR A 110 -1.93 -6.63 -5.85
CA TYR A 110 -0.53 -6.17 -5.91
C TYR A 110 -0.40 -4.78 -6.54
N PHE A 111 -1.28 -4.43 -7.48
CA PHE A 111 -1.38 -3.09 -8.04
C PHE A 111 -1.77 -2.06 -6.96
N ARG A 112 -2.78 -2.36 -6.13
CA ARG A 112 -3.21 -1.47 -5.05
C ARG A 112 -2.12 -1.28 -4.00
N ALA A 113 -1.37 -2.34 -3.66
CA ALA A 113 -0.20 -2.23 -2.81
C ALA A 113 0.89 -1.34 -3.45
N TRP A 114 1.17 -1.53 -4.73
CA TRP A 114 2.07 -0.66 -5.48
C TRP A 114 1.59 0.80 -5.49
N LEU A 115 0.30 1.05 -5.69
CA LEU A 115 -0.27 2.40 -5.74
C LEU A 115 -0.06 3.14 -4.41
N ILE A 116 -0.32 2.48 -3.28
CA ILE A 116 -0.06 3.04 -1.95
C ILE A 116 1.42 3.36 -1.79
N SER A 117 2.32 2.50 -2.26
CA SER A 117 3.77 2.74 -2.17
C SER A 117 4.25 3.97 -2.96
N GLN A 118 3.46 4.51 -3.88
CA GLN A 118 3.78 5.75 -4.60
C GLN A 118 3.55 7.01 -3.74
N GLY A 119 2.93 6.86 -2.57
CA GLY A 119 2.65 7.94 -1.63
C GLY A 119 1.25 8.54 -1.80
N LYS A 120 0.87 9.38 -0.82
CA LYS A 120 -0.49 9.90 -0.63
C LYS A 120 -1.04 10.62 -1.87
N GLU A 121 -0.27 11.54 -2.44
CA GLU A 121 -0.77 12.38 -3.53
C GLU A 121 -1.08 11.58 -4.80
N VAL A 122 -0.20 10.63 -5.14
CA VAL A 122 -0.42 9.72 -6.27
C VAL A 122 -1.64 8.84 -6.02
N TYR A 123 -1.74 8.27 -4.81
CA TYR A 123 -2.85 7.42 -4.40
C TYR A 123 -4.20 8.15 -4.49
N LEU A 124 -4.32 9.33 -3.87
CA LEU A 124 -5.55 10.12 -3.88
C LEU A 124 -5.87 10.67 -5.29
N SER A 125 -4.86 11.06 -6.07
CA SER A 125 -5.06 11.48 -7.46
C SER A 125 -5.61 10.34 -8.32
N ALA A 126 -5.14 9.12 -8.13
CA ALA A 126 -5.63 7.97 -8.87
C ALA A 126 -7.08 7.60 -8.51
N LEU A 127 -7.50 7.78 -7.25
CA LEU A 127 -8.91 7.60 -6.83
C LEU A 127 -9.83 8.67 -7.42
N ARG A 128 -9.35 9.92 -7.57
CA ARG A 128 -10.07 10.99 -8.26
C ARG A 128 -10.09 10.82 -9.77
N CYS A 129 -8.99 10.34 -10.36
CA CYS A 129 -8.83 10.21 -11.80
C CYS A 129 -7.80 9.12 -12.09
N PRO A 130 -8.21 7.87 -12.37
CA PRO A 130 -7.28 6.79 -12.67
C PRO A 130 -6.37 7.10 -13.87
N ASP A 131 -6.84 7.91 -14.82
CA ASP A 131 -6.07 8.34 -15.98
C ASP A 131 -4.84 9.22 -15.62
N SER A 132 -4.80 9.79 -14.41
CA SER A 132 -3.62 10.52 -13.90
C SER A 132 -2.37 9.63 -13.78
N LEU A 133 -2.52 8.32 -13.69
CA LEU A 133 -1.41 7.37 -13.70
C LEU A 133 -0.58 7.43 -15.00
N ALA A 134 -1.11 8.01 -16.08
CA ALA A 134 -0.37 8.25 -17.31
C ALA A 134 0.81 9.24 -17.13
N GLU A 135 0.77 10.08 -16.09
CA GLU A 135 1.80 11.11 -15.81
C GLU A 135 3.08 10.50 -15.21
N LEU A 136 2.94 9.37 -14.53
CA LEU A 136 4.05 8.67 -13.89
C LEU A 136 4.89 7.92 -14.93
N ASP A 137 6.21 7.87 -14.77
CA ASP A 137 7.09 7.00 -15.56
C ASP A 137 7.04 5.56 -15.04
N ILE A 138 5.87 4.96 -15.22
CA ILE A 138 5.57 3.64 -14.73
C ILE A 138 6.14 2.60 -15.70
N GLY A 139 7.06 1.76 -15.21
CA GLY A 139 7.44 0.53 -15.90
C GLY A 139 6.26 -0.45 -16.08
N ARG A 140 6.51 -1.62 -16.69
CA ARG A 140 5.44 -2.60 -17.00
C ARG A 140 4.84 -3.33 -15.79
N LYS A 141 5.38 -3.14 -14.59
CA LYS A 141 5.09 -4.05 -13.47
C LYS A 141 3.92 -3.58 -12.60
N CYS A 142 3.84 -2.30 -12.19
CA CYS A 142 2.84 -1.80 -11.22
C CYS A 142 2.44 -2.86 -10.18
N THR A 143 3.41 -3.45 -9.52
CA THR A 143 3.17 -4.62 -8.67
C THR A 143 4.15 -4.55 -7.53
N LEU A 144 3.63 -4.67 -6.31
CA LEU A 144 4.46 -4.68 -5.12
C LEU A 144 3.80 -5.54 -4.04
N GLU A 145 3.63 -6.83 -4.34
CA GLU A 145 3.03 -7.81 -3.44
C GLU A 145 3.68 -7.78 -2.05
N ALA A 146 5.01 -7.88 -2.00
CA ALA A 146 5.79 -7.96 -0.77
C ALA A 146 5.54 -6.80 0.20
N PHE A 147 5.09 -5.64 -0.28
CA PHE A 147 4.74 -4.52 0.60
C PHE A 147 3.51 -4.83 1.48
N SER A 148 2.61 -5.70 1.02
CA SER A 148 1.44 -6.13 1.81
C SER A 148 1.81 -6.99 3.02
N TYR A 149 3.02 -7.55 3.04
CA TYR A 149 3.47 -8.49 4.08
C TYR A 149 4.61 -7.94 4.94
N VAL A 150 5.01 -6.68 4.73
CA VAL A 150 6.19 -6.11 5.40
C VAL A 150 6.02 -6.05 6.92
N ALA A 151 4.79 -5.83 7.42
CA ALA A 151 4.50 -5.81 8.85
C ALA A 151 4.54 -7.23 9.45
N ASP A 152 3.94 -8.22 8.77
CA ASP A 152 4.01 -9.63 9.14
C ASP A 152 5.46 -10.15 9.14
N ASP A 153 6.27 -9.76 8.14
CA ASP A 153 7.67 -10.14 8.06
C ASP A 153 8.47 -9.63 9.26
N VAL A 154 8.24 -8.37 9.70
CA VAL A 154 8.88 -7.81 10.90
C VAL A 154 8.40 -8.53 12.16
N TYR A 155 7.10 -8.76 12.27
CA TYR A 155 6.53 -9.47 13.42
C TYR A 155 7.08 -10.90 13.51
N ARG A 156 7.14 -11.63 12.40
CA ARG A 156 7.71 -12.98 12.32
C ARG A 156 9.16 -13.02 12.73
N GLU A 157 9.96 -12.04 12.30
CA GLU A 157 11.37 -11.96 12.71
C GLU A 157 11.55 -11.71 14.21
N ARG A 158 10.60 -11.02 14.83
CA ARG A 158 10.61 -10.69 16.27
C ARG A 158 10.11 -11.83 17.14
N THR A 159 9.03 -12.50 16.74
CA THR A 159 8.27 -13.43 17.59
C THR A 159 8.38 -14.89 17.14
N GLY A 160 8.71 -15.14 15.88
CA GLY A 160 8.65 -16.46 15.24
C GLY A 160 7.28 -16.83 14.67
N GLU A 161 6.24 -16.02 14.92
CA GLU A 161 4.87 -16.26 14.44
C GLU A 161 4.66 -15.73 13.02
N TRP A 162 3.91 -16.44 12.19
CA TRP A 162 3.80 -16.12 10.76
C TRP A 162 3.04 -14.82 10.45
N PHE A 163 2.05 -14.48 11.26
CA PHE A 163 1.12 -13.39 11.00
C PHE A 163 0.88 -12.57 12.26
N LEU A 164 0.67 -11.27 12.10
CA LEU A 164 0.14 -10.41 13.14
C LEU A 164 -1.27 -10.91 13.56
N PRO A 165 -1.58 -10.94 14.87
CA PRO A 165 -2.94 -11.19 15.33
C PRO A 165 -3.94 -10.17 14.78
N ASP A 166 -5.12 -10.63 14.33
CA ASP A 166 -6.21 -9.77 13.83
C ASP A 166 -6.61 -8.68 14.84
N SER A 167 -6.52 -8.98 16.13
CA SER A 167 -6.82 -8.04 17.21
C SER A 167 -5.89 -6.83 17.24
N LEU A 168 -4.64 -6.97 16.76
CA LEU A 168 -3.71 -5.84 16.63
C LEU A 168 -3.96 -5.04 15.35
N CYS A 169 -4.50 -5.70 14.31
CA CYS A 169 -4.76 -5.07 13.01
C CYS A 169 -6.11 -4.34 12.93
N THR A 170 -6.99 -4.57 13.91
CA THR A 170 -8.31 -3.93 13.96
C THR A 170 -8.16 -2.44 14.29
N LEU A 171 -8.65 -1.58 13.39
CA LEU A 171 -8.64 -0.13 13.57
C LEU A 171 -9.88 0.34 14.33
N ASP A 172 -9.73 1.38 15.13
CA ASP A 172 -10.89 2.04 15.74
C ASP A 172 -11.70 2.83 14.70
N THR A 173 -12.98 3.02 14.99
CA THR A 173 -13.92 3.71 14.08
C THR A 173 -13.50 5.14 13.76
N GLY A 174 -12.88 5.86 14.72
CA GLY A 174 -12.45 7.24 14.50
C GLY A 174 -11.32 7.33 13.48
N LEU A 175 -10.37 6.39 13.52
CA LEU A 175 -9.33 6.28 12.52
C LEU A 175 -9.90 5.88 11.14
N LEU A 176 -10.81 4.92 11.07
CA LEU A 176 -11.50 4.55 9.84
C LEU A 176 -12.22 5.77 9.22
N ASP A 177 -13.03 6.46 10.00
CA ASP A 177 -13.75 7.66 9.55
C ASP A 177 -12.77 8.72 9.02
N ALA A 178 -11.63 8.92 9.70
CA ALA A 178 -10.62 9.87 9.28
C ALA A 178 -9.89 9.45 7.99
N MET A 179 -9.73 8.15 7.73
CA MET A 179 -9.20 7.63 6.47
C MET A 179 -10.19 7.79 5.32
N HIS A 180 -11.48 7.53 5.55
CA HIS A 180 -12.51 7.71 4.54
C HIS A 180 -12.78 9.19 4.23
N ALA A 181 -12.65 10.08 5.23
CA ALA A 181 -12.87 11.53 5.06
C ALA A 181 -11.87 12.21 4.11
N GLU A 182 -10.69 11.64 3.89
CA GLU A 182 -9.72 12.17 2.91
C GLU A 182 -9.93 11.65 1.49
N ILE A 183 -10.84 10.70 1.29
CA ILE A 183 -11.09 10.09 -0.02
C ILE A 183 -12.09 10.92 -0.81
N GLN A 184 -11.70 11.23 -2.04
CA GLN A 184 -12.59 11.78 -3.04
C GLN A 184 -12.51 10.90 -4.28
N TYR A 185 -13.63 10.26 -4.64
CA TYR A 185 -13.73 9.50 -5.88
C TYR A 185 -14.13 10.42 -7.02
N GLY A 186 -13.57 10.18 -8.20
CA GLY A 186 -14.01 10.84 -9.43
C GLY A 186 -15.26 10.21 -10.01
N ASP A 187 -15.92 10.97 -10.86
CA ASP A 187 -17.05 10.48 -11.66
C ASP A 187 -16.63 9.26 -12.48
N GLY A 188 -17.46 8.22 -12.47
CA GLY A 188 -17.21 6.97 -13.21
C GLY A 188 -16.22 6.01 -12.56
N VAL A 189 -15.45 6.40 -11.52
CA VAL A 189 -14.43 5.50 -10.93
C VAL A 189 -15.03 4.23 -10.30
N GLY A 190 -16.26 4.34 -9.80
CA GLY A 190 -17.03 3.23 -9.23
C GLY A 190 -17.80 2.40 -10.25
N VAL A 191 -17.70 2.72 -11.54
CA VAL A 191 -18.45 2.06 -12.61
C VAL A 191 -17.50 1.28 -13.50
N MET A 192 -17.90 0.05 -13.84
CA MET A 192 -17.19 -0.74 -14.83
C MET A 192 -17.61 -0.29 -16.23
N HIS A 193 -16.71 0.29 -17.01
CA HIS A 193 -17.05 0.84 -18.32
C HIS A 193 -17.08 -0.22 -19.42
N ARG A 194 -17.97 -0.03 -20.39
CA ARG A 194 -17.92 -0.77 -21.66
C ARG A 194 -16.65 -0.39 -22.41
N ALA A 195 -16.23 -1.21 -23.36
CA ALA A 195 -14.98 -0.99 -24.10
C ALA A 195 -14.89 0.42 -24.74
N GLU A 196 -15.95 0.90 -25.38
CA GLU A 196 -15.97 2.21 -26.03
C GLU A 196 -15.92 3.37 -25.01
N ASP A 197 -16.64 3.24 -23.90
CA ASP A 197 -16.68 4.23 -22.82
C ASP A 197 -15.37 4.28 -22.03
N GLY A 198 -14.74 3.13 -21.79
CA GLY A 198 -13.47 3.00 -21.08
C GLY A 198 -12.32 3.71 -21.78
N ARG A 199 -12.36 3.81 -23.12
CA ARG A 199 -11.38 4.61 -23.89
C ARG A 199 -11.51 6.10 -23.65
N SER A 200 -12.75 6.57 -23.49
CA SER A 200 -13.07 7.95 -23.17
C SER A 200 -12.81 8.27 -21.69
N PHE A 201 -12.92 7.26 -20.81
CA PHE A 201 -12.60 7.36 -19.39
C PHE A 201 -11.09 7.43 -19.11
N LEU A 202 -10.26 6.68 -19.85
CA LEU A 202 -8.80 6.59 -19.66
C LEU A 202 -7.99 7.05 -20.89
N PRO A 203 -8.24 8.24 -21.44
CA PRO A 203 -7.70 8.64 -22.75
C PRO A 203 -6.17 8.80 -22.74
N ARG A 204 -5.55 9.26 -21.64
CA ARG A 204 -4.09 9.43 -21.55
C ARG A 204 -3.38 8.09 -21.40
N LEU A 205 -3.91 7.19 -20.57
CA LEU A 205 -3.40 5.83 -20.44
C LEU A 205 -3.54 5.08 -21.76
N VAL A 206 -4.69 5.17 -22.42
CA VAL A 206 -4.89 4.62 -23.76
C VAL A 206 -3.85 5.18 -24.72
N LYS A 207 -3.65 6.50 -24.80
CA LYS A 207 -2.63 7.09 -25.66
C LYS A 207 -1.23 6.56 -25.33
N LYS A 208 -0.86 6.46 -24.05
CA LYS A 208 0.46 6.02 -23.58
C LYS A 208 0.74 4.55 -23.89
N TYR A 209 -0.28 3.70 -23.84
CA TYR A 209 -0.13 2.25 -23.97
C TYR A 209 -0.71 1.66 -25.29
N SER A 210 -1.33 2.47 -26.16
CA SER A 210 -2.03 2.07 -27.40
C SER A 210 -1.16 1.51 -28.52
N GLY A 211 0.14 1.85 -28.59
CA GLY A 211 1.07 1.34 -29.61
C GLY A 211 1.53 -0.11 -29.40
N ARG A 212 0.93 -0.81 -28.44
CA ARG A 212 1.23 -2.20 -28.09
C ARG A 212 -0.05 -2.99 -28.31
N SER A 213 0.03 -4.23 -28.79
CA SER A 213 -1.13 -5.09 -29.16
C SER A 213 -2.00 -5.52 -27.95
N VAL A 214 -2.51 -4.56 -27.18
CA VAL A 214 -3.37 -4.75 -26.01
C VAL A 214 -4.83 -5.01 -26.44
N TRP A 215 -5.15 -4.68 -27.69
CA TRP A 215 -6.52 -4.59 -28.18
C TRP A 215 -7.16 -5.91 -28.62
N THR A 216 -6.38 -6.98 -28.81
CA THR A 216 -6.92 -8.27 -29.25
C THR A 216 -7.56 -9.09 -28.13
N GLU A 217 -7.33 -8.74 -26.86
CA GLU A 217 -7.82 -9.47 -25.67
C GLU A 217 -8.77 -8.63 -24.80
N TRP A 218 -9.12 -7.43 -25.25
CA TRP A 218 -9.92 -6.45 -24.52
C TRP A 218 -11.41 -6.57 -24.88
N THR A 219 -11.98 -7.77 -24.71
CA THR A 219 -13.40 -8.00 -24.98
C THR A 219 -14.25 -7.65 -23.74
N PRO A 220 -15.42 -7.02 -23.91
CA PRO A 220 -16.36 -6.76 -22.82
C PRO A 220 -16.69 -8.02 -21.99
N GLU A 221 -16.77 -9.18 -22.63
CA GLU A 221 -17.13 -10.45 -22.01
C GLU A 221 -16.05 -10.99 -21.07
N ALA A 222 -14.76 -10.75 -21.36
CA ALA A 222 -13.66 -11.12 -20.48
C ALA A 222 -13.57 -10.19 -19.25
N ARG A 223 -14.06 -8.95 -19.35
CA ARG A 223 -14.01 -7.94 -18.28
C ARG A 223 -15.01 -8.21 -17.17
N GLU A 224 -16.27 -8.45 -17.52
CA GLU A 224 -17.33 -8.74 -16.54
C GLU A 224 -17.13 -10.10 -15.84
N THR A 225 -16.45 -11.04 -16.49
CA THR A 225 -16.19 -12.37 -15.94
C THR A 225 -14.87 -12.50 -15.18
N GLN A 226 -14.02 -11.46 -15.17
CA GLN A 226 -12.73 -11.46 -14.42
C GLN A 226 -12.76 -10.55 -13.19
N TRP A 227 -13.49 -9.43 -13.23
CA TRP A 227 -13.60 -8.54 -12.08
C TRP A 227 -14.48 -9.17 -10.99
N GLY A 228 -13.90 -9.49 -9.82
CA GLY A 228 -14.64 -10.08 -8.71
C GLY A 228 -15.20 -11.49 -9.00
N SER A 229 -14.67 -12.18 -10.02
CA SER A 229 -15.09 -13.55 -10.36
C SER A 229 -14.75 -14.54 -9.25
N ASP A 230 -13.67 -14.27 -8.53
CA ASP A 230 -13.21 -15.07 -7.40
C ASP A 230 -13.92 -14.65 -6.10
N TYR A 231 -14.61 -13.50 -6.12
CA TYR A 231 -15.36 -12.91 -5.01
C TYR A 231 -16.88 -13.02 -5.17
N LYS A 232 -17.38 -14.06 -5.87
CA LYS A 232 -18.76 -14.50 -5.69
C LYS A 232 -18.90 -15.15 -4.30
N SER A 233 -19.15 -14.32 -3.28
CA SER A 233 -19.64 -14.80 -1.98
C SER A 233 -20.86 -15.72 -2.17
N PRO A 234 -21.06 -16.72 -1.30
CA PRO A 234 -22.13 -17.71 -1.46
C PRO A 234 -23.49 -17.01 -1.56
N ALA A 235 -24.35 -17.55 -2.43
CA ALA A 235 -25.66 -16.99 -2.71
C ALA A 235 -26.41 -16.61 -1.41
N PRO A 236 -27.12 -15.48 -1.37
CA PRO A 236 -27.88 -15.09 -0.20
C PRO A 236 -28.89 -16.19 0.12
N GLU A 237 -28.85 -16.65 1.37
CA GLU A 237 -29.79 -17.62 1.92
C GLU A 237 -31.20 -17.06 1.72
N GLN A 238 -31.93 -17.61 0.74
CA GLN A 238 -33.32 -17.24 0.52
C GLN A 238 -34.10 -17.60 1.78
N SER A 239 -34.59 -16.57 2.45
CA SER A 239 -35.61 -16.64 3.49
C SER A 239 -36.71 -17.62 3.11
N ARG A 240 -36.68 -18.84 3.64
CA ARG A 240 -37.88 -19.70 3.71
C ARG A 240 -38.66 -19.31 4.95
N GLY A 241 -39.39 -18.21 4.83
CA GLY A 241 -40.53 -17.93 5.67
C GLY A 241 -41.68 -18.88 5.34
N SER A 242 -42.14 -19.59 6.36
CA SER A 242 -43.56 -19.93 6.61
C SER A 242 -44.36 -20.64 5.51
N GLY A 243 -44.46 -21.96 5.66
CA GLY A 243 -45.57 -22.78 5.16
C GLY A 243 -46.22 -23.56 6.30
N LEU A 244 -46.87 -22.86 7.24
CA LEU A 244 -47.87 -23.47 8.11
C LEU A 244 -49.23 -23.31 7.43
N SER A 245 -49.70 -24.37 6.80
CA SER A 245 -51.11 -24.57 6.46
C SER A 245 -51.39 -26.05 6.68
N GLY A 246 -52.23 -26.32 7.68
CA GLY A 246 -52.48 -27.65 8.19
C GLY A 246 -53.31 -28.54 7.27
N GLN A 247 -53.39 -29.80 7.67
CA GLN A 247 -54.56 -30.64 7.46
C GLN A 247 -54.64 -31.62 8.63
N SER A 248 -55.75 -31.52 9.36
CA SER A 248 -56.25 -32.55 10.26
C SER A 248 -56.73 -33.74 9.44
N LEU A 249 -56.39 -34.96 9.89
CA LEU A 249 -57.28 -36.09 10.18
C LEU A 249 -56.48 -37.20 10.85
#